data_AF-A0AAV2EZP6-F1
#
_entry.id   AF-A0AAV2EZP6-F1
#
_cell.length_a   1.000
_cell.length_b   1.000
_cell.length_c   1.000
_cell.angle_alpha   90.00
_cell.angle_beta   90.00
_cell.angle_gamma   90.00
#
_symmetry.space_group_name_H-M   'P 1'
#
loop_
_entity.id
_entity.type
_entity.pdbx_description
1 polymer ?
#
loop_
_entity_poly.entity_id
_entity_poly.type
_entity_poly.pdbx_seq_one_letter_code
_entity_poly.pdbx_strand_id
1 'polypeptide(L)'
;MEQLEKKQQGDNHLCIDFLDKYGPYGKLDPVTRRQQEIKRVVQFLYKCKRCNPCLVGDPDVGKTVIVEGLAAKIVGQAVPPKLLGNKVL
;
A
#
# COMPACT_ATOMS: atom_id res chain seq x y z
N MET A 1 -14.45 -5.78 -27.68
CA MET A 1 -13.29 -5.61 -26.79
C MET A 1 -13.05 -4.11 -26.78
N GLU A 2 -13.52 -3.34 -25.79
CA GLU A 2 -12.88 -3.23 -24.48
C GLU A 2 -13.83 -2.47 -23.55
N GLN A 3 -14.93 -3.11 -23.16
CA GLN A 3 -15.71 -2.66 -22.00
C GLN A 3 -15.03 -3.26 -20.78
N LEU A 4 -14.15 -2.53 -20.07
CA LEU A 4 -13.71 -2.91 -18.70
C LEU A 4 -12.89 -1.82 -17.97
N GLU A 5 -13.14 -0.53 -18.18
CA GLU A 5 -12.57 0.53 -17.33
C GLU A 5 -13.64 1.45 -16.75
N LYS A 6 -14.51 0.87 -15.93
CA LYS A 6 -15.25 1.63 -14.91
C LYS A 6 -14.87 1.10 -13.53
N LYS A 7 -13.62 1.31 -13.12
CA LYS A 7 -13.23 1.17 -11.71
C LYS A 7 -13.41 2.52 -11.02
N GLN A 8 -14.59 2.65 -10.40
CA GLN A 8 -14.92 3.52 -9.27
C GLN A 8 -14.00 4.75 -9.09
N GLN A 9 -14.44 5.89 -9.62
CA GLN A 9 -14.11 7.19 -9.03
C GLN A 9 -14.77 7.21 -7.64
N GLY A 10 -14.06 6.68 -6.64
CA GLY A 10 -14.39 6.91 -5.24
C GLY A 10 -14.11 8.37 -4.89
N ASP A 11 -14.84 8.91 -3.93
CA ASP A 11 -14.75 10.31 -3.50
C ASP A 11 -13.34 10.64 -2.98
N ASN A 12 -12.44 11.04 -3.88
CA ASN A 12 -11.04 11.42 -3.58
C ASN A 12 -10.92 12.68 -2.68
N HIS A 13 -12.04 13.21 -2.19
CA HIS A 13 -12.09 14.41 -1.35
C HIS A 13 -11.73 14.10 0.13
N LEU A 14 -11.83 12.84 0.59
CA LEU A 14 -11.58 12.48 1.99
C LEU A 14 -10.34 11.60 2.24
N CYS A 15 -9.74 11.04 1.19
CA CYS A 15 -8.63 10.08 1.31
C CYS A 15 -7.33 10.68 0.77
N ILE A 16 -6.21 10.38 1.42
CA ILE A 16 -4.88 10.77 0.94
C ILE A 16 -4.30 9.58 0.20
N ASP A 17 -4.12 9.69 -1.12
CA ASP A 17 -3.43 8.65 -1.89
C ASP A 17 -1.96 8.63 -1.48
N PHE A 18 -1.56 7.54 -0.84
CA PHE A 18 -0.19 7.35 -0.45
C PHE A 18 0.69 7.33 -1.70
N LEU A 19 0.29 6.69 -2.81
CA LEU A 19 1.14 6.56 -4.02
C LEU A 19 1.63 7.89 -4.60
N ASP A 20 0.79 8.94 -4.56
CA ASP A 20 1.16 10.29 -5.04
C ASP A 20 2.27 10.89 -4.17
N LYS A 21 2.26 10.58 -2.86
CA LYS A 21 3.33 10.88 -1.90
C LYS A 21 4.63 10.09 -2.15
N TYR A 22 4.55 8.85 -2.65
CA TYR A 22 5.71 7.96 -2.94
C TYR A 22 6.21 8.05 -4.40
N GLY A 23 5.63 8.95 -5.21
CA GLY A 23 6.07 9.20 -6.57
C GLY A 23 7.50 9.74 -6.65
N PRO A 24 8.02 10.00 -7.86
CA PRO A 24 9.43 10.34 -8.12
C PRO A 24 9.97 11.58 -7.38
N TYR A 25 9.13 12.36 -6.71
CA TYR A 25 9.47 13.56 -5.95
C TYR A 25 9.29 13.43 -4.42
N GLY A 26 8.89 12.26 -3.92
CA GLY A 26 8.63 12.02 -2.50
C GLY A 26 9.90 11.93 -1.65
N LYS A 27 10.11 12.90 -0.74
CA LYS A 27 11.11 12.80 0.33
C LYS A 27 10.59 11.82 1.39
N LEU A 28 11.22 10.67 1.51
CA LEU A 28 10.85 9.68 2.52
C LEU A 28 12.05 9.19 3.31
N ASP A 29 11.80 8.98 4.59
CA ASP A 29 12.70 8.24 5.44
C ASP A 29 12.59 6.74 5.13
N PRO A 30 13.71 6.05 4.88
CA PRO A 30 13.69 4.64 4.53
C PRO A 30 13.16 3.81 5.68
N VAL A 31 12.07 3.06 5.43
CA VAL A 31 11.44 2.13 6.39
C VAL A 31 12.32 0.89 6.59
N THR A 32 13.43 1.05 7.31
CA THR A 32 14.46 0.01 7.43
C THR A 32 14.08 -1.05 8.47
N ARG A 33 13.43 -0.65 9.58
CA ARG A 33 13.16 -1.58 10.71
C ARG A 33 11.86 -2.39 10.61
N ARG A 34 10.93 -2.06 9.71
CA ARG A 34 9.59 -2.71 9.63
C ARG A 34 9.40 -3.64 8.43
N GLN A 35 10.52 -4.15 7.92
CA GLN A 35 10.54 -4.90 6.67
C GLN A 35 9.82 -6.26 6.79
N GLN A 36 9.80 -6.85 8.00
CA GLN A 36 9.11 -8.11 8.26
C GLN A 36 7.59 -7.95 8.24
N GLU A 37 7.06 -6.90 8.88
CA GLU A 37 5.63 -6.59 8.88
C GLU A 37 5.12 -6.33 7.47
N ILE A 38 5.85 -5.50 6.69
CA ILE A 38 5.47 -5.20 5.30
C ILE A 38 5.45 -6.48 4.47
N LYS A 39 6.47 -7.34 4.58
CA LYS A 39 6.50 -8.65 3.87
C LYS A 39 5.29 -9.50 4.25
N ARG A 40 4.91 -9.52 5.52
CA ARG A 40 3.77 -10.30 6.01
C ARG A 40 2.44 -9.78 5.46
N VAL A 41 2.25 -8.46 5.42
CA VAL A 41 1.08 -7.81 4.81
C VAL A 41 0.98 -8.18 3.32
N VAL A 42 2.09 -8.06 2.57
CA VAL A 42 2.14 -8.46 1.15
C VAL A 42 1.77 -9.93 0.95
N GLN A 43 2.30 -10.83 1.79
CA GLN A 43 1.99 -12.25 1.72
C GLN A 43 0.50 -12.54 1.99
N PHE A 44 -0.10 -11.88 2.99
CA PHE A 44 -1.51 -12.03 3.30
C PHE A 44 -2.41 -11.55 2.17
N LEU A 45 -2.11 -10.37 1.60
CA LEU A 45 -2.85 -9.82 0.46
C LEU A 45 -2.71 -10.68 -0.80
N TYR A 46 -1.57 -11.35 -0.98
CA TYR A 46 -1.32 -12.19 -2.15
C TYR A 46 -1.97 -13.58 -2.07
N LYS A 47 -1.86 -14.26 -0.92
CA LYS A 47 -2.22 -15.68 -0.78
C LYS A 47 -3.69 -15.92 -0.47
N CYS A 48 -4.37 -15.00 0.20
CA CYS A 48 -5.71 -15.27 0.74
C CYS A 48 -6.81 -14.49 -0.01
N LYS A 49 -7.90 -15.19 -0.37
CA LYS A 49 -9.07 -14.62 -1.09
C LYS A 49 -9.96 -13.69 -0.24
N ARG A 50 -9.80 -13.65 1.08
CA ARG A 50 -10.65 -12.91 2.04
C ARG A 50 -9.83 -12.34 3.21
N CYS A 51 -8.61 -11.84 2.97
CA CYS A 51 -7.78 -11.29 4.04
C CYS A 51 -7.61 -9.78 3.92
N ASN A 52 -8.14 -9.07 4.93
CA ASN A 52 -7.94 -7.64 5.14
C ASN A 52 -7.01 -7.47 6.35
N PRO A 53 -5.70 -7.25 6.15
CA PRO A 53 -4.75 -7.11 7.25
C PRO A 53 -5.07 -5.86 8.08
N CYS A 54 -5.09 -6.01 9.41
CA CYS A 54 -5.31 -4.94 10.36
C CYS A 54 -4.05 -4.75 11.22
N LEU A 55 -3.53 -3.51 11.28
CA LEU A 55 -2.37 -3.15 12.09
C LEU A 55 -2.83 -2.74 13.49
N VAL A 56 -2.62 -3.61 14.48
CA VAL A 56 -3.00 -3.38 15.88
C VAL A 56 -1.78 -2.99 16.72
N GLY A 57 -1.98 -2.17 17.76
CA GLY A 57 -0.92 -1.62 18.61
C GLY A 57 -1.29 -0.27 19.23
N ASP A 58 -0.42 0.28 20.07
CA ASP A 58 -0.61 1.57 20.73
C ASP A 58 -0.59 2.75 19.72
N PRO A 59 -1.13 3.93 20.08
CA PRO A 59 -0.90 5.15 19.30
C PRO A 59 0.61 5.46 19.20
N ASP A 60 1.02 6.18 18.15
CA ASP A 60 2.40 6.60 17.87
C ASP A 60 3.45 5.50 17.62
N VAL A 61 3.08 4.23 17.68
CA VAL A 61 3.96 3.12 17.30
C VAL A 61 4.23 3.06 15.80
N GLY A 62 3.99 4.12 15.01
CA GLY A 62 4.36 4.19 13.59
C GLY A 62 3.64 3.21 12.66
N LYS A 63 2.39 2.83 12.96
CA LYS A 63 1.60 1.94 12.09
C LYS A 63 1.49 2.49 10.66
N THR A 64 1.39 3.80 10.53
CA THR A 64 1.39 4.52 9.24
C THR A 64 2.61 4.15 8.42
N VAL A 65 3.80 4.13 9.02
CA VAL A 65 5.08 3.82 8.36
C VAL A 65 5.07 2.45 7.64
N ILE A 66 4.27 1.49 8.12
CA ILE A 66 4.10 0.18 7.46
C ILE A 66 3.33 0.32 6.14
N VAL A 67 2.27 1.14 6.13
CA VAL A 67 1.46 1.45 4.94
C VAL A 67 2.28 2.27 3.94
N GLU A 68 3.06 3.23 4.42
CA GLU A 68 4.00 4.03 3.63
C GLU A 68 5.06 3.15 2.95
N GLY A 69 5.67 2.23 3.70
CA GLY A 69 6.62 1.26 3.16
C GLY A 69 6.00 0.25 2.18
N LEU A 70 4.70 -0.04 2.29
CA LEU A 70 3.98 -0.85 1.30
C LEU A 70 3.78 -0.07 0.00
N ALA A 71 3.33 1.18 0.08
CA ALA A 71 3.14 2.05 -1.08
C ALA A 71 4.47 2.27 -1.84
N ALA A 72 5.56 2.51 -1.13
CA ALA A 72 6.90 2.61 -1.73
C ALA A 72 7.29 1.34 -2.52
N LYS A 73 6.96 0.15 -2.03
CA LYS A 73 7.23 -1.12 -2.74
C LYS A 73 6.35 -1.31 -3.96
N ILE A 74 5.11 -0.83 -3.92
CA ILE A 74 4.21 -0.88 -5.08
C ILE A 74 4.76 0.03 -6.20
N VAL A 75 5.18 1.26 -5.87
CA VAL A 75 5.82 2.19 -6.82
C VAL A 75 7.14 1.62 -7.37
N GLY A 76 7.98 1.06 -6.50
CA GLY A 76 9.25 0.42 -6.89
C GLY A 76 9.10 -0.95 -7.54
N GLN A 77 7.89 -1.40 -7.87
CA GLN A 77 7.59 -2.70 -8.49
C GLN A 77 8.15 -3.91 -7.72
N ALA A 78 8.40 -3.77 -6.42
CA ALA A 78 8.95 -4.79 -5.53
C ALA A 78 7.85 -5.60 -4.81
N VAL A 79 6.70 -5.78 -5.48
CA VAL A 79 5.54 -6.53 -4.99
C VAL A 79 5.10 -7.58 -6.01
N PRO A 80 4.44 -8.68 -5.59
CA PRO A 80 3.87 -9.67 -6.49
C PRO A 80 2.90 -9.05 -7.53
N PRO A 81 2.75 -9.65 -8.72
CA PRO A 81 2.02 -9.06 -9.84
C PRO A 81 0.54 -8.76 -9.56
N LYS A 82 -0.10 -9.52 -8.66
CA LYS A 82 -1.47 -9.24 -8.20
C LYS A 82 -1.64 -7.92 -7.47
N LEU A 83 -0.56 -7.37 -6.92
CA LEU A 83 -0.54 -6.16 -6.11
C LEU A 83 0.02 -4.95 -6.87
N LEU A 84 0.55 -5.15 -8.08
CA LEU A 84 1.00 -4.06 -8.95
C LEU A 84 -0.19 -3.22 -9.41
N GLY A 85 -0.01 -1.89 -9.40
CA GLY A 85 -1.03 -0.94 -9.88
C GLY A 85 -2.22 -0.74 -8.94
N ASN A 86 -2.24 -1.37 -7.75
CA ASN A 86 -3.26 -1.10 -6.75
C ASN A 86 -2.95 0.19 -5.98
N LYS A 87 -4.00 0.97 -5.71
CA LYS A 87 -3.91 2.20 -4.90
C LYS A 87 -3.89 1.90 -3.41
N VAL A 88 -3.11 2.69 -2.67
CA VAL A 88 -3.09 2.69 -1.21
C VAL A 88 -3.73 3.99 -0.76
N LEU A 89 -4.97 3.90 -0.29
CA LEU A 89 -5.81 5.03 0.13
C LEU A 89 -5.80 5.21 1.66
#